data_AF-A0A961Q7K9-F1
#
_entry.id   AF-A0A961Q7K9-F1
#
_cell.length_a   1.000
_cell.length_b   1.000
_cell.length_c   1.000
_cell.angle_alpha   90.00
_cell.angle_beta   90.00
_cell.angle_gamma   90.00
#
_symmetry.space_group_name_H-M   'P 1'
#
loop_
_entity.id
_entity.type
_entity.pdbx_description
1 polymer ?
#
loop_
_entity_poly.entity_id
_entity_poly.type
_entity_poly.pdbx_seq_one_letter_code
_entity_poly.pdbx_strand_id
1 'polypeptide(L)' 'MIAKVFLAHPHSVDESYAQHARFAGGFALKLFAAGAAAAVHAVIPCLFERTASGMIAEMYARTHNRGR' A
#
# COMPACT_ATOMS: atom_id res chain seq x y z
N MET A 1 -8.31 -16.37 -18.71
CA MET A 1 -8.38 -16.17 -17.24
C MET A 1 -7.57 -14.96 -16.77
N ILE A 2 -6.33 -14.76 -17.24
CA ILE A 2 -5.49 -13.58 -16.95
C ILE A 2 -6.21 -12.24 -17.26
N ALA A 3 -6.81 -12.09 -18.45
CA ALA A 3 -7.53 -10.87 -18.83
C ALA A 3 -8.65 -10.47 -17.85
N LYS A 4 -9.37 -11.43 -17.26
CA LYS A 4 -10.46 -11.15 -16.31
C LYS A 4 -9.93 -10.62 -14.97
N VAL A 5 -8.78 -11.11 -14.49
CA VAL A 5 -8.18 -10.69 -13.22
C VAL A 5 -7.50 -9.32 -13.35
N PHE A 6 -6.79 -9.10 -14.46
CA PHE A 6 -6.01 -7.89 -14.66
C PHE A 6 -6.80 -6.73 -15.29
N LEU A 7 -7.90 -6.97 -16.02
CA LEU A 7 -8.70 -5.90 -16.65
C LEU A 7 -10.07 -5.67 -16.00
N ALA A 8 -10.71 -6.69 -15.39
CA ALA A 8 -12.04 -6.46 -14.80
C ALA A 8 -11.99 -5.66 -13.49
N HIS A 9 -10.92 -5.80 -12.70
CA HIS A 9 -10.79 -5.03 -11.45
C HIS A 9 -10.52 -3.53 -11.69
N PRO A 10 -9.58 -3.10 -12.57
CA PRO A 10 -9.40 -1.69 -12.88
C PRO A 10 -10.66 -1.05 -13.51
N HIS A 11 -11.37 -1.77 -14.38
CA HIS A 11 -12.63 -1.30 -14.96
C HIS A 11 -13.76 -1.16 -13.92
N SER A 12 -13.75 -1.93 -12.83
CA SER A 12 -14.73 -1.78 -11.74
C SER A 12 -14.51 -0.54 -10.86
N VAL A 13 -13.37 0.13 -11.01
CA VAL A 13 -13.02 1.38 -10.31
C VAL A 13 -12.71 2.53 -11.28
N ASP A 14 -13.10 2.41 -12.55
CA ASP A 14 -12.86 3.41 -13.61
C ASP A 14 -11.38 3.81 -13.80
N GLU A 15 -10.44 2.91 -13.51
CA GLU A 15 -9.01 3.14 -13.69
C GLU A 15 -8.42 2.35 -14.85
N SER A 16 -7.49 2.95 -15.59
CA SER A 16 -6.66 2.18 -16.50
C SER A 16 -5.77 1.21 -15.72
N TYR A 17 -5.47 0.05 -16.30
CA TYR A 17 -4.57 -0.94 -15.68
C TYR A 17 -3.24 -0.31 -15.22
N ALA A 18 -2.68 0.61 -16.00
CA ALA A 18 -1.43 1.29 -15.68
C ALA A 18 -1.55 2.22 -14.45
N GLN A 19 -2.67 2.94 -14.30
CA GLN A 19 -2.92 3.75 -13.09
C GLN A 19 -3.04 2.87 -11.86
N HIS A 20 -3.84 1.80 -11.96
CA HIS A 20 -4.05 0.87 -10.86
C HIS A 20 -2.75 0.16 -10.46
N ALA A 21 -1.97 -0.34 -11.42
CA ALA A 21 -0.69 -1.01 -11.18
C ALA A 21 0.35 -0.07 -10.55
N ARG A 22 0.43 1.20 -10.99
CA ARG A 22 1.33 2.20 -10.36
C ARG A 22 0.91 2.50 -8.93
N PHE A 23 -0.37 2.70 -8.68
CA PHE A 23 -0.89 2.94 -7.34
C PHE A 23 -0.63 1.74 -6.42
N ALA A 24 -1.06 0.54 -6.82
CA ALA A 24 -0.90 -0.67 -6.04
C ALA A 24 0.57 -1.02 -5.81
N GLY A 25 1.43 -0.85 -6.83
CA GLY A 25 2.87 -1.03 -6.70
C GLY A 25 3.50 -0.05 -5.71
N GLY A 26 3.17 1.24 -5.81
CA GLY A 26 3.64 2.25 -4.87
C GLY A 26 3.15 2.01 -3.43
N PHE A 27 1.90 1.56 -3.29
CA PHE A 27 1.32 1.18 -2.00
C PHE A 27 2.06 -0.02 -1.39
N ALA A 28 2.30 -1.09 -2.16
CA ALA A 28 3.01 -2.27 -1.71
C ALA A 28 4.43 -1.94 -1.22
N LEU A 29 5.17 -1.10 -1.95
CA LEU A 29 6.50 -0.65 -1.54
C LEU A 29 6.47 0.08 -0.19
N LYS A 30 5.50 0.99 0.02
CA LYS A 30 5.34 1.69 1.31
C LYS A 30 4.97 0.73 2.44
N LEU A 31 4.14 -0.27 2.16
CA LEU A 31 3.77 -1.28 3.15
C LEU A 31 4.96 -2.14 3.57
N PHE A 32 5.80 -2.56 2.62
CA PHE A 32 7.04 -3.27 2.92
C PHE A 32 8.01 -2.41 3.74
N ALA A 33 8.14 -1.12 3.40
CA ALA A 33 8.97 -0.20 4.17
C ALA A 33 8.47 -0.03 5.62
N ALA A 34 7.15 0.11 5.82
CA ALA A 34 6.55 0.18 7.15
C ALA A 34 6.79 -1.11 7.95
N GLY A 35 6.64 -2.27 7.31
CA GLY A 35 6.92 -3.57 7.91
C GLY A 35 8.39 -3.74 8.29
N ALA A 36 9.31 -3.33 7.42
CA ALA A 36 10.75 -3.35 7.70
C ALA A 36 11.11 -2.43 8.89
N ALA A 37 10.54 -1.22 8.94
CA ALA A 37 10.73 -0.30 10.06
C ALA A 37 10.23 -0.91 11.38
N ALA A 38 9.06 -1.54 11.38
CA ALA A 38 8.53 -2.25 12.55
C ALA A 38 9.41 -3.44 12.97
N ALA A 39 9.94 -4.20 12.01
CA ALA A 39 10.84 -5.32 12.29
C ALA A 39 12.16 -4.86 12.92
N VAL A 40 12.76 -3.78 12.40
CA VAL A 40 13.96 -3.20 13.02
C VAL A 40 13.65 -2.68 14.42
N HIS A 41 12.52 -1.99 14.61
CA HIS A 41 12.07 -1.51 15.92
C HIS A 41 11.87 -2.66 16.92
N ALA A 42 11.34 -3.81 16.48
CA ALA A 42 11.15 -4.98 17.34
C ALA A 42 12.47 -5.56 17.86
N VAL A 43 13.57 -5.40 17.11
CA VAL A 43 14.92 -5.82 17.53
C VAL A 43 15.63 -4.71 18.31
N ILE A 44 15.46 -3.45 17.91
CA ILE A 44 16.10 -2.26 18.48
C ILE A 44 15.02 -1.21 18.78
N PRO A 45 14.42 -1.20 20.00
CA PRO A 45 13.25 -0.39 20.33
C PRO A 45 13.42 1.13 20.19
N CYS A 46 14.65 1.66 20.20
CA CYS A 46 14.88 3.09 20.01
C CYS A 46 14.89 3.54 18.54
N LEU A 47 14.95 2.61 17.58
CA LEU A 47 14.90 2.93 16.16
C LEU A 47 13.47 2.87 15.64
N PHE A 48 13.11 3.81 14.77
CA PHE A 48 11.83 3.82 14.04
C PHE A 48 10.55 3.83 14.90
N GLU A 49 10.62 4.33 16.15
CA GLU A 49 9.55 4.29 17.15
C GLU A 49 8.15 4.71 16.63
N ARG A 50 8.09 5.70 15.74
CA ARG A 50 6.83 6.18 15.14
C ARG A 50 6.77 6.07 13.62
N THR A 51 7.79 5.48 13.00
CA THR A 51 7.91 5.45 11.54
C THR A 51 6.88 4.50 10.94
N ALA A 52 6.77 3.27 11.46
CA ALA A 52 5.84 2.29 10.93
C ALA A 52 4.37 2.73 11.11
N SER A 53 4.00 3.19 12.31
CA SER A 53 2.65 3.67 12.60
C SER A 53 2.26 4.90 11.78
N GLY A 54 3.18 5.85 11.61
CA GLY A 54 2.98 7.02 10.75
C GLY A 54 2.74 6.64 9.28
N MET A 55 3.57 5.74 8.73
CA MET A 55 3.40 5.25 7.35
C MET A 55 2.05 4.55 7.14
N ILE A 56 1.64 3.71 8.10
CA ILE A 56 0.36 3.00 8.05
C ILE A 56 -0.82 3.98 8.09
N ALA A 57 -0.79 4.98 8.98
CA ALA A 57 -1.83 6.00 9.07
C ALA A 57 -1.96 6.80 7.75
N GLU A 58 -0.84 7.17 7.15
CA GLU A 58 -0.81 7.89 5.87
C GLU A 58 -1.32 7.02 4.72
N MET A 59 -0.97 5.72 4.69
CA MET A 59 -1.51 4.76 3.74
C MET A 59 -3.03 4.57 3.92
N TYR A 60 -3.49 4.39 5.15
CA TYR A 60 -4.91 4.27 5.48
C TYR A 60 -5.69 5.48 4.99
N ALA A 61 -5.23 6.71 5.26
CA ALA A 61 -5.90 7.93 4.81
C ALA A 61 -6.05 7.99 3.28
N ARG A 62 -5.06 7.46 2.53
CA ARG A 62 -5.10 7.40 1.06
C ARG A 62 -6.04 6.33 0.51
N THR A 63 -6.23 5.22 1.21
CA THR A 63 -7.09 4.11 0.75
C THR A 63 -8.50 4.18 1.31
N HIS A 64 -8.72 4.86 2.43
CA HIS A 64 -10.01 4.86 3.14
C HIS A 64 -11.21 5.32 2.29
N ASN A 65 -10.95 6.17 1.29
CA ASN A 65 -11.97 6.70 0.38
C ASN A 65 -11.90 6.12 -1.05
N ARG A 66 -11.02 5.15 -1.31
CA ARG A 66 -10.77 4.62 -2.66
C ARG A 66 -11.54 3.30 -2.84
N GLY A 67 -12.39 3.21 -3.86
CA GLY A 67 -13.15 1.99 -4.19
C GLY A 67 -14.38 1.73 -3.33
N ARG A 68 -14.91 2.77 -2.67
CA ARG A 68 -16.29 2.77 -2.14
C ARG A 68 -17.27 3.24 -3.20
#